data_AF-A0A177EAG8-F1
#
_entry.id   AF-A0A177EAG8-F1
#
_cell.length_a   1.000
_cell.length_b   1.000
_cell.length_c   1.000
_cell.angle_alpha   90.00
_cell.angle_beta   90.00
_cell.angle_gamma   90.00
#
_symmetry.space_group_name_H-M   'P 1'
#
loop_
_entity.id
_entity.type
_entity.pdbx_description
1 polymer ?
#
loop_
_entity_poly.entity_id
_entity_poly.type
_entity_poly.pdbx_seq_one_letter_code
_entity_poly.pdbx_strand_id
1 'polypeptide(L)'
;MERVRKISETYPVFKQIEQKSSGQVKAEHVFIGASLIVFLALFSRCMAPALTNAVALLLVVGPATSLIVGKSLPELGTVKHIISYMLTFVLFTCVDSVVPFMHRKIPFYYHGKLLFFYYLSVRKSQFTDYLNTSLYVHIYDMIKLVNSSASPKDQIKAAQTAAAEKVKEISETAKDVAAAPEKEE
;
A
#
# COMPACT_ATOMS: atom_id res chain seq x y z
N MET A 1 35.37 7.28 -1.04
CA MET A 1 35.50 7.47 0.42
C MET A 1 34.84 8.76 0.90
N GLU A 2 35.05 9.92 0.27
CA GLU A 2 34.47 11.19 0.74
C GLU A 2 32.95 11.22 0.94
N ARG A 3 32.16 10.59 0.05
CA ARG A 3 30.70 10.51 0.21
C ARG A 3 30.31 9.67 1.44
N VAL A 4 31.01 8.56 1.66
CA VAL A 4 30.79 7.67 2.82
C VAL A 4 31.15 8.40 4.10
N ARG A 5 32.26 9.15 4.09
CA ARG A 5 32.68 10.02 5.20
C ARG A 5 31.60 11.02 5.59
N LYS A 6 31.11 11.81 4.64
CA LYS A 6 30.05 12.81 4.88
C LYS A 6 28.78 12.19 5.50
N ILE A 7 28.36 11.02 5.00
CA ILE A 7 27.20 10.32 5.54
C ILE A 7 27.49 9.81 6.95
N SER A 8 28.65 9.17 7.17
CA SER A 8 29.02 8.63 8.49
C SER A 8 29.15 9.72 9.56
N GLU A 9 29.59 10.92 9.18
CA GLU A 9 29.72 12.06 10.09
C GLU A 9 28.36 12.67 10.50
N THR A 10 27.29 12.36 9.78
CA THR A 10 25.93 12.83 10.06
C THR A 10 25.29 12.06 11.22
N TYR A 11 25.72 10.82 11.47
CA TYR A 11 25.18 9.98 12.53
C TYR A 11 26.07 10.02 13.79
N PRO A 12 25.55 10.52 14.93
CA PRO A 12 26.36 10.71 16.15
C PRO A 12 26.85 9.38 16.73
N VAL A 13 26.15 8.28 16.49
CA VAL A 13 26.51 6.94 16.98
C VAL A 13 27.87 6.49 16.44
N PHE A 14 28.19 6.73 15.16
CA PHE A 14 29.47 6.32 14.58
C PHE A 14 30.64 7.15 15.12
N LYS A 15 30.40 8.45 15.38
CA LYS A 15 31.38 9.32 16.05
C LYS A 15 31.67 8.88 17.48
N GLN A 16 30.65 8.46 18.22
CA GLN A 16 30.84 7.93 19.58
C GLN A 16 31.66 6.64 19.58
N ILE A 17 31.49 5.77 18.59
CA ILE A 17 32.27 4.53 18.44
C ILE A 17 33.73 4.87 18.11
N GLU A 18 33.96 5.80 17.19
CA GLU A 18 35.30 6.27 16.85
C GLU A 18 36.03 6.84 18.08
N GLN A 19 35.36 7.69 18.86
CA GLN A 19 35.89 8.26 20.10
C GLN A 19 36.20 7.19 21.16
N LYS A 20 35.31 6.20 21.34
CA LYS A 20 35.52 5.09 22.29
C LYS A 20 36.65 4.15 21.85
N SER A 21 36.91 4.04 20.55
CA SER A 21 38.01 3.25 20.00
C SER A 21 39.35 3.99 19.95
N SER A 22 39.43 5.19 20.54
CA SER A 22 40.61 6.06 20.48
C SER A 22 41.09 6.33 19.04
N GLY A 23 40.16 6.38 18.07
CA GLY A 23 40.47 6.62 16.66
C GLY A 23 41.05 5.42 15.89
N GLN A 24 41.16 4.24 16.51
CA GLN A 24 41.59 3.03 15.78
C GLN A 24 40.56 2.62 14.72
N VAL A 25 39.27 2.83 14.98
CA VAL A 25 38.19 2.52 14.04
C VAL A 25 37.52 3.81 13.59
N LYS A 26 37.77 4.21 12.34
CA LYS A 26 37.13 5.39 11.74
C LYS A 26 35.64 5.15 11.53
N ALA A 27 34.80 6.18 11.72
CA ALA A 27 33.36 6.13 11.53
C ALA A 27 32.94 5.55 10.15
N GLU A 28 33.71 5.83 9.10
CA GLU A 28 33.51 5.28 7.75
C GLU A 28 33.52 3.74 7.72
N HIS A 29 34.45 3.10 8.43
CA HIS A 29 34.57 1.64 8.45
C HIS A 29 33.43 1.01 9.26
N VAL A 30 33.01 1.67 10.35
CA VAL A 30 31.84 1.24 11.13
C VAL A 30 30.58 1.31 10.28
N PHE A 31 30.40 2.38 9.51
CA PHE A 31 29.26 2.52 8.61
C PHE A 31 29.24 1.45 7.51
N ILE A 32 30.39 1.18 6.88
CA ILE A 32 30.52 0.12 5.87
C ILE A 32 30.22 -1.24 6.50
N GLY A 33 30.80 -1.54 7.66
CA GLY A 33 30.58 -2.79 8.38
C GLY A 33 29.12 -2.98 8.78
N ALA A 34 28.48 -1.95 9.34
CA ALA A 34 27.05 -1.98 9.68
C ALA A 34 26.16 -2.19 8.44
N SER A 35 26.46 -1.49 7.34
CA SER A 35 25.74 -1.66 6.07
C SER A 35 25.90 -3.07 5.50
N LEU A 36 27.10 -3.65 5.61
CA LEU A 36 27.37 -5.02 5.19
C LEU A 36 26.63 -6.03 6.06
N ILE A 37 26.61 -5.84 7.39
CA ILE A 37 25.86 -6.70 8.31
C ILE A 37 24.37 -6.65 7.98
N VAL A 38 23.80 -5.46 7.75
CA VAL A 38 22.40 -5.33 7.33
C VAL A 38 22.18 -6.04 6.00
N PHE A 39 23.04 -5.83 5.00
CA PHE A 39 22.93 -6.48 3.69
C PHE A 39 22.97 -8.02 3.79
N LEU A 40 23.84 -8.57 4.63
CA LEU A 40 23.94 -10.00 4.90
C LEU A 40 22.74 -10.52 5.70
N ALA A 41 22.26 -9.76 6.68
CA ALA A 41 21.08 -10.11 7.47
C ALA A 41 19.81 -10.23 6.62
N LEU A 42 19.73 -9.50 5.49
CA LEU A 42 18.62 -9.62 4.53
C LEU A 42 18.57 -10.96 3.80
N PHE A 43 19.63 -11.77 3.82
CA PHE A 43 19.58 -13.16 3.33
C PHE A 43 18.96 -14.12 4.36
N SER A 44 18.90 -13.73 5.64
CA SER A 44 18.28 -14.54 6.69
C SER A 44 16.77 -14.49 6.57
N ARG A 45 16.14 -15.63 6.26
CA ARG A 45 14.68 -15.74 6.11
C ARG A 45 13.90 -15.32 7.35
N CYS A 46 14.46 -15.52 8.54
CA CYS A 46 13.81 -15.17 9.80
C CYS A 46 13.91 -13.68 10.11
N MET A 47 15.05 -13.05 9.80
CA MET A 47 15.31 -11.65 10.19
C MET A 47 14.94 -10.66 9.10
N ALA A 48 15.06 -11.04 7.82
CA ALA A 48 14.83 -10.14 6.69
C ALA A 48 13.43 -9.50 6.67
N PRO A 49 12.31 -10.21 6.94
CA PRO A 49 10.99 -9.59 6.95
C PRO A 49 10.87 -8.53 8.06
N ALA A 50 11.30 -8.86 9.27
CA ALA A 50 11.26 -7.95 10.41
C ALA A 50 12.14 -6.72 10.17
N LEU A 51 13.37 -6.93 9.70
CA LEU A 51 14.32 -5.87 9.44
C LEU A 51 13.85 -4.93 8.32
N THR A 52 13.39 -5.47 7.19
CA THR A 52 12.89 -4.65 6.08
C THR A 52 11.66 -3.84 6.48
N ASN A 53 10.73 -4.44 7.22
CA ASN A 53 9.53 -3.74 7.66
C ASN A 53 9.86 -2.64 8.69
N ALA A 54 10.78 -2.91 9.62
CA ALA A 54 11.24 -1.92 10.58
C ALA A 54 11.92 -0.73 9.89
N VAL A 55 12.81 -0.98 8.93
CA VAL A 55 13.46 0.09 8.17
C VAL A 55 12.45 0.86 7.31
N ALA A 56 11.54 0.17 6.63
CA ALA A 56 10.49 0.82 5.83
C ALA A 56 9.60 1.72 6.70
N LEU A 57 9.30 1.33 7.94
CA LEU A 57 8.54 2.16 8.86
C LEU A 57 9.35 3.39 9.30
N LEU A 58 10.63 3.21 9.67
CA LEU A 58 11.51 4.32 10.07
C LEU A 58 11.65 5.40 8.99
N LEU A 59 11.65 5.02 7.72
CA LEU A 59 11.75 5.95 6.58
C LEU A 59 10.57 6.94 6.48
N VAL A 60 9.40 6.59 7.01
CA VAL A 60 8.19 7.44 6.98
C VAL A 60 7.86 8.06 8.32
N VAL A 61 8.33 7.48 9.44
CA VAL A 61 8.14 8.02 10.79
C VAL A 61 8.67 9.44 10.92
N GLY A 62 9.90 9.72 10.46
CA GLY A 62 10.48 11.07 10.53
C GLY A 62 9.60 12.14 9.86
N PRO A 63 9.25 11.98 8.57
CA PRO A 63 8.31 12.85 7.88
C PRO A 63 6.94 12.95 8.57
N ALA A 64 6.38 11.83 9.03
CA ALA A 64 5.08 11.82 9.70
C ALA A 64 5.10 12.57 11.04
N THR A 65 6.13 12.34 11.88
CA THR A 65 6.32 13.06 13.14
C THR A 65 6.54 14.55 12.90
N SER A 66 7.32 14.92 11.87
CA SER A 66 7.51 16.33 11.51
C SER A 66 6.21 17.03 11.13
N LEU A 67 5.28 16.29 10.52
CA LEU A 67 3.96 16.79 10.13
C LEU A 67 3.03 17.00 11.34
N ILE A 68 3.13 16.12 12.34
CA ILE A 68 2.34 16.19 13.58
C ILE A 68 2.85 17.29 14.51
N VAL A 69 4.17 17.42 14.63
CA VAL A 69 4.82 18.41 15.52
C VAL A 69 4.90 19.79 14.88
N GLY A 70 4.81 19.86 13.55
CA GLY A 70 4.83 21.09 12.78
C GLY A 70 3.69 22.03 13.16
N LYS A 71 4.00 23.29 13.45
CA LYS A 71 3.01 24.34 13.77
C LYS A 71 2.32 24.93 12.54
N SER A 72 2.79 24.62 11.34
CA SER A 72 2.25 25.11 10.07
C SER A 72 1.29 24.10 9.45
N LEU A 73 0.29 24.59 8.72
CA LEU A 73 -0.58 23.75 7.89
C LEU A 73 0.27 22.87 6.95
N PRO A 74 0.06 21.54 6.97
CA PRO A 74 0.86 20.64 6.17
C PRO A 74 0.50 20.77 4.68
N GLU A 75 1.52 20.73 3.83
CA GLU A 75 1.32 20.73 2.39
C GLU A 75 0.60 19.44 1.95
N LEU A 76 -0.48 19.59 1.18
CA LEU A 76 -1.32 18.48 0.73
C LEU A 76 -0.51 17.39 0.01
N GLY A 77 0.50 17.77 -0.78
CA GLY A 77 1.37 16.82 -1.47
C GLY A 77 2.17 15.93 -0.51
N THR A 78 2.69 16.51 0.58
CA THR A 78 3.43 15.76 1.61
C THR A 78 2.50 14.81 2.38
N VAL A 79 1.28 15.26 2.69
CA VAL A 79 0.27 14.40 3.35
C VAL A 79 -0.11 13.22 2.46
N LYS A 80 -0.43 13.48 1.18
CA LYS A 80 -0.73 12.44 0.19
C LYS A 80 0.42 11.45 0.10
N HIS A 81 1.66 11.94 0.01
CA HIS A 81 2.83 11.07 -0.07
C HIS A 81 2.93 10.11 1.12
N ILE A 82 2.79 10.61 2.34
CA ILE A 82 2.87 9.79 3.56
C ILE A 82 1.76 8.73 3.57
N ILE A 83 0.52 9.12 3.23
CA ILE A 83 -0.62 8.20 3.18
C ILE A 83 -0.36 7.10 2.15
N SER A 84 0.04 7.48 0.94
CA SER A 84 0.33 6.53 -0.13
C SER A 84 1.50 5.61 0.20
N TYR A 85 2.54 6.13 0.87
CA TYR A 85 3.65 5.31 1.36
C TYR A 85 3.14 4.26 2.34
N MET A 86 2.34 4.67 3.34
CA MET A 86 1.78 3.77 4.34
C MET A 86 0.86 2.73 3.71
N LEU A 87 0.03 3.12 2.75
CA LEU A 87 -0.86 2.20 2.05
C LEU A 87 -0.07 1.17 1.24
N THR A 88 1.01 1.60 0.58
CA THR A 88 1.92 0.71 -0.15
C THR A 88 2.59 -0.26 0.83
N PHE A 89 3.03 0.23 1.98
CA PHE A 89 3.66 -0.55 3.03
C PHE A 89 2.72 -1.64 3.57
N VAL A 90 1.47 -1.29 3.87
CA VAL A 90 0.45 -2.23 4.32
C VAL A 90 0.16 -3.27 3.23
N LEU A 91 0.00 -2.84 1.98
CA LEU A 91 -0.25 -3.76 0.86
C LEU A 91 0.87 -4.79 0.69
N PHE A 92 2.12 -4.36 0.70
CA PHE A 92 3.27 -5.29 0.65
C PHE A 92 3.33 -6.21 1.88
N THR A 93 2.95 -5.72 3.07
CA THR A 93 2.91 -6.54 4.29
C THR A 93 1.81 -7.59 4.21
N CYS A 94 0.64 -7.24 3.67
CA CYS A 94 -0.44 -8.19 3.40
C CYS A 94 -0.03 -9.23 2.36
N VAL A 95 0.58 -8.81 1.24
CA VAL A 95 1.09 -9.73 0.21
C VAL A 95 2.13 -10.69 0.77
N ASP A 96 3.05 -10.20 1.61
CA ASP A 96 4.05 -11.06 2.28
C ASP A 96 3.42 -12.12 3.18
N SER A 97 2.32 -11.78 3.85
CA SER A 97 1.57 -12.69 4.72
C SER A 97 0.77 -13.72 3.93
N VAL A 98 0.11 -13.30 2.84
CA VAL A 98 -0.78 -14.16 2.02
C VAL A 98 0.00 -15.03 1.04
N VAL A 99 1.13 -14.54 0.53
CA VAL A 99 1.90 -15.20 -0.54
C VAL A 99 3.31 -15.54 -0.06
N PRO A 100 3.47 -16.47 0.90
CA PRO A 100 4.78 -16.83 1.42
C PRO A 100 5.69 -17.50 0.38
N PHE A 101 5.12 -17.92 -0.74
CA PHE A 101 5.89 -18.51 -1.82
C PHE A 101 6.74 -17.49 -2.59
N MET A 102 6.34 -16.21 -2.62
CA MET A 102 7.07 -15.17 -3.35
C MET A 102 8.50 -15.00 -2.86
N HIS A 103 8.69 -14.95 -1.54
CA HIS A 103 10.01 -14.81 -0.95
C HIS A 103 10.88 -16.08 -1.03
N ARG A 104 10.29 -17.24 -1.38
CA ARG A 104 11.04 -18.48 -1.67
C ARG A 104 11.56 -18.54 -3.10
N LYS A 105 10.81 -18.01 -4.07
CA LYS A 105 11.14 -18.09 -5.50
C LYS A 105 11.98 -16.92 -6.02
N ILE A 106 11.83 -15.75 -5.43
CA ILE A 106 12.53 -14.55 -5.90
C ILE A 106 13.78 -14.35 -5.03
N PRO A 107 14.98 -14.67 -5.54
CA PRO A 107 16.21 -14.32 -4.84
C PRO A 107 16.27 -12.80 -4.68
N PHE A 108 16.81 -12.31 -3.56
CA PHE A 108 16.90 -10.87 -3.24
C PHE A 108 15.56 -10.13 -3.09
N TYR A 109 14.44 -10.84 -2.88
CA TYR A 109 13.13 -10.21 -2.66
C TYR A 109 13.17 -9.09 -1.60
N TYR A 110 13.75 -9.37 -0.42
CA TYR A 110 13.84 -8.40 0.67
C TYR A 110 14.77 -7.22 0.37
N HIS A 111 15.84 -7.43 -0.41
CA HIS A 111 16.68 -6.33 -0.90
C HIS A 111 15.91 -5.42 -1.86
N GLY A 112 15.18 -6.02 -2.81
CA GLY A 112 14.32 -5.28 -3.74
C GLY A 112 13.23 -4.50 -3.01
N LYS A 113 12.57 -5.12 -2.04
CA LYS A 113 11.57 -4.48 -1.17
C LYS A 113 12.16 -3.28 -0.43
N LEU A 114 13.35 -3.43 0.17
CA LEU A 114 14.03 -2.35 0.88
C LEU A 114 14.39 -1.18 -0.05
N LEU A 115 14.98 -1.48 -1.21
CA LEU A 115 15.32 -0.48 -2.22
C LEU A 115 14.08 0.25 -2.74
N PHE A 116 12.98 -0.48 -2.94
CA PHE A 116 11.70 0.08 -3.37
C PHE A 116 11.15 1.07 -2.34
N PHE A 117 11.09 0.71 -1.05
CA PHE A 117 10.63 1.62 -0.01
C PHE A 117 11.57 2.82 0.19
N TYR A 118 12.88 2.60 0.09
CA TYR A 118 13.84 3.70 0.11
C TYR A 118 13.61 4.67 -1.05
N TYR A 119 13.44 4.16 -2.27
CA TYR A 119 13.15 4.95 -3.45
C TYR A 119 11.83 5.73 -3.31
N LEU A 120 10.79 5.09 -2.78
CA LEU A 120 9.49 5.70 -2.52
C LEU A 120 9.63 6.85 -1.51
N SER A 121 10.37 6.65 -0.42
CA SER A 121 10.62 7.68 0.61
C SER A 121 11.37 8.91 0.05
N VAL A 122 12.35 8.71 -0.83
CA VAL A 122 13.17 9.81 -1.36
C VAL A 122 12.47 10.58 -2.49
N ARG A 123 11.75 9.90 -3.40
CA ARG A 123 11.07 10.55 -4.54
C ARG A 123 9.62 10.89 -4.25
N LYS A 124 9.42 11.79 -3.30
CA LYS A 124 8.15 12.14 -2.63
C LYS A 124 6.91 12.44 -3.50
N SER A 125 7.02 12.87 -4.75
CA SER A 125 5.82 13.28 -5.53
C SER A 125 5.59 12.37 -6.74
N GLN A 126 6.47 12.38 -7.74
CA GLN A 126 6.14 11.82 -9.05
C GLN A 126 5.76 10.33 -9.04
N PHE A 127 6.50 9.50 -8.31
CA PHE A 127 6.21 8.07 -8.28
C PHE A 127 5.00 7.74 -7.40
N THR A 128 4.82 8.49 -6.33
CA THR A 128 3.67 8.35 -5.45
C THR A 128 2.38 8.80 -6.12
N ASP A 129 2.43 9.88 -6.90
CA ASP A 129 1.32 10.35 -7.72
C ASP A 129 0.95 9.31 -8.78
N TYR A 130 1.94 8.66 -9.40
CA TYR A 130 1.71 7.53 -10.31
C TYR A 130 1.02 6.34 -9.64
N LEU A 131 1.47 5.94 -8.44
CA LEU A 131 0.82 4.86 -7.68
C LEU A 131 -0.61 5.23 -7.29
N ASN A 132 -0.84 6.49 -6.92
CA ASN A 132 -2.17 6.97 -6.56
C ASN A 132 -3.15 6.85 -7.72
N THR A 133 -2.76 7.33 -8.91
CA THR A 133 -3.64 7.33 -10.08
C THR A 133 -3.78 5.94 -10.71
N SER A 134 -2.70 5.16 -10.76
CA SER A 134 -2.72 3.86 -11.44
C SER A 134 -3.27 2.74 -10.56
N LEU A 135 -2.90 2.70 -9.28
CA LEU A 135 -3.21 1.58 -8.38
C LEU A 135 -4.38 1.92 -7.45
N TYR A 136 -4.30 3.03 -6.71
CA TYR A 136 -5.27 3.29 -5.64
C TYR A 136 -6.65 3.74 -6.13
N VAL A 137 -6.74 4.42 -7.27
CA VAL A 137 -8.04 4.70 -7.90
C VAL A 137 -8.75 3.40 -8.25
N HIS A 138 -8.06 2.44 -8.89
CA HIS A 138 -8.65 1.14 -9.23
C HIS A 138 -9.05 0.33 -7.99
N ILE A 139 -8.21 0.32 -6.95
CA ILE A 139 -8.55 -0.35 -5.68
C ILE A 139 -9.77 0.30 -5.04
N TYR A 140 -9.84 1.63 -5.02
CA TYR A 140 -10.98 2.37 -4.50
C TYR A 140 -12.26 2.04 -5.28
N ASP A 141 -12.20 2.04 -6.61
CA ASP A 141 -13.35 1.72 -7.46
C ASP A 141 -13.81 0.28 -7.27
N MET A 142 -12.88 -0.67 -7.11
CA MET A 142 -13.20 -2.06 -6.78
C MET A 142 -13.88 -2.18 -5.40
N ILE A 143 -13.32 -1.56 -4.37
CA ILE A 143 -13.91 -1.59 -3.01
C ILE A 143 -15.27 -0.92 -3.02
N LYS A 144 -15.40 0.20 -3.74
CA LYS A 144 -16.66 0.89 -3.93
C LYS A 144 -17.65 -0.02 -4.63
N LEU A 145 -17.27 -0.73 -5.69
CA LEU A 145 -18.17 -1.66 -6.38
C LEU A 145 -18.60 -2.82 -5.47
N VAL A 146 -17.72 -3.36 -4.64
CA VAL A 146 -18.07 -4.39 -3.63
C VAL A 146 -19.00 -3.84 -2.54
N ASN A 147 -18.81 -2.59 -2.12
CA ASN A 147 -19.65 -1.94 -1.12
C ASN A 147 -20.96 -1.37 -1.70
N SER A 148 -20.98 -1.08 -3.00
CA SER A 148 -22.11 -0.52 -3.76
C SER A 148 -22.90 -1.58 -4.50
N SER A 149 -22.40 -2.83 -4.60
CA SER A 149 -23.25 -3.99 -4.85
C SER A 149 -24.25 -4.01 -3.72
N ALA A 150 -25.41 -3.43 -4.04
CA ALA A 150 -26.57 -3.28 -3.19
C ALA A 150 -26.76 -4.52 -2.35
N SER A 151 -27.20 -4.34 -1.10
CA SER A 151 -27.47 -5.46 -0.23
C SER A 151 -28.27 -6.51 -1.02
N PRO A 152 -27.96 -7.82 -0.95
CA PRO A 152 -28.66 -8.84 -1.71
C PRO A 152 -30.20 -8.71 -1.59
N LYS A 153 -30.67 -8.13 -0.48
CA LYS A 153 -32.08 -7.78 -0.24
C LYS A 153 -32.66 -6.76 -1.22
N ASP A 154 -31.88 -5.77 -1.65
CA ASP A 154 -32.35 -4.71 -2.57
C ASP A 154 -32.43 -5.24 -4.00
N GLN A 155 -31.49 -6.10 -4.40
CA GLN A 155 -31.56 -6.79 -5.71
C GLN A 155 -32.69 -7.81 -5.76
N ILE A 156 -32.92 -8.55 -4.66
CA ILE A 156 -34.06 -9.47 -4.54
C ILE A 156 -35.39 -8.71 -4.56
N LYS A 157 -35.49 -7.58 -3.85
CA LYS A 157 -36.69 -6.73 -3.89
C LYS A 157 -36.94 -6.18 -5.30
N ALA A 158 -35.91 -5.63 -5.96
CA ALA A 158 -36.06 -5.13 -7.33
C ALA A 158 -36.48 -6.23 -8.31
N ALA A 159 -35.91 -7.44 -8.18
CA ALA A 159 -36.30 -8.59 -8.98
C ALA A 159 -37.74 -9.07 -8.67
N GLN A 160 -38.16 -9.04 -7.40
CA GLN A 160 -39.53 -9.38 -6.99
C GLN A 160 -40.54 -8.35 -7.49
N THR A 161 -40.22 -7.06 -7.45
CA THR A 161 -41.10 -6.00 -7.97
C THR A 161 -41.23 -6.11 -9.49
N ALA A 162 -40.12 -6.31 -10.21
CA ALA A 162 -40.15 -6.49 -11.66
C ALA A 162 -40.89 -7.78 -12.09
N ALA A 163 -40.79 -8.86 -11.30
CA ALA A 163 -41.56 -10.08 -11.53
C ALA A 163 -43.06 -9.87 -11.26
N ALA A 164 -43.42 -9.15 -10.19
CA ALA A 164 -44.80 -8.84 -9.86
C ALA A 164 -45.47 -7.95 -10.92
N GLU A 165 -44.74 -6.95 -11.44
CA GLU A 165 -45.22 -6.10 -12.53
C GLU A 165 -45.46 -6.89 -13.82
N LYS A 166 -44.53 -7.76 -14.22
CA LYS A 166 -44.72 -8.62 -15.41
C LYS A 166 -45.89 -9.59 -15.26
N VAL A 167 -46.09 -10.17 -14.08
CA VAL A 167 -47.24 -11.06 -13.83
C VAL A 167 -48.56 -10.27 -13.90
N LYS A 168 -48.56 -9.03 -13.44
CA LYS A 168 -49.73 -8.15 -13.52
C LYS A 168 -50.04 -7.77 -14.97
N GLU A 169 -49.04 -7.38 -15.76
CA GLU A 169 -49.19 -7.09 -17.20
C GLU A 169 -49.73 -8.29 -17.98
N ILE A 170 -49.23 -9.50 -17.70
CA ILE A 170 -49.71 -10.73 -18.35
C ILE A 170 -51.17 -11.03 -17.97
N SER A 171 -51.54 -10.80 -16.70
CA SER A 171 -52.91 -10.99 -16.21
C SER A 171 -53.90 -9.99 -16.80
N GLU A 172 -53.48 -8.73 -16.95
CA GLU A 172 -54.29 -7.68 -17.60
C GLU A 172 -54.44 -7.96 -19.10
N THR A 173 -53.36 -8.34 -19.79
CA THR A 173 -53.39 -8.73 -21.21
C THR A 173 -54.29 -9.97 -21.44
N ALA A 174 -54.24 -10.97 -20.55
CA ALA A 174 -55.10 -12.15 -20.64
C ALA A 174 -56.59 -11.84 -20.43
N LYS A 175 -56.91 -10.85 -19.60
CA LYS A 175 -58.30 -10.38 -19.42
C LYS A 175 -58.82 -9.61 -20.63
N ASP A 176 -57.97 -8.81 -21.27
CA ASP A 176 -58.34 -8.06 -22.48
C ASP A 176 -58.53 -8.99 -23.69
N VAL A 177 -57.72 -10.05 -23.81
CA VAL A 177 -57.89 -11.09 -24.86
C VAL A 177 -59.17 -11.92 -24.65
N ALA A 178 -59.55 -12.18 -23.40
CA ALA A 178 -60.80 -12.89 -23.08
C ALA A 178 -62.07 -12.02 -23.23
N ALA A 179 -61.92 -10.69 -23.31
CA ALA A 179 -63.02 -9.74 -23.46
C ALA A 179 -63.29 -9.31 -24.92
N ALA A 180 -62.47 -9.73 -25.88
CA ALA A 180 -62.73 -9.51 -27.30
C ALA A 180 -63.86 -10.45 -27.77
N PRO A 181 -65.06 -9.93 -28.13
CA PRO A 181 -66.17 -10.78 -28.52
C PRO A 181 -65.92 -11.38 -29.91
N GLU A 182 -66.19 -12.68 -30.04
CA GLU A 182 -66.44 -13.34 -31.32
C GLU A 182 -67.50 -12.53 -32.09
N LYS A 183 -67.06 -11.83 -33.14
CA LYS A 183 -67.92 -11.34 -34.20
C LYS A 183 -67.47 -11.99 -35.49
N GLU A 184 -68.02 -13.15 -35.77
CA GLU A 184 -68.15 -13.71 -37.12
C GLU A 184 -69.25 -14.78 -37.08
N GLU A 185 -70.47 -14.38 -37.42
CA GLU A 185 -71.28 -14.92 -38.53
C GLU A 185 -72.59 -14.14 -38.69
#